data_AF-A0A7W8AQI6-F1
#
_entry.id   AF-A0A7W8AQI6-F1
#
_cell.length_a   1.000
_cell.length_b   1.000
_cell.length_c   1.000
_cell.angle_alpha   90.00
_cell.angle_beta   90.00
_cell.angle_gamma   90.00
#
_symmetry.space_group_name_H-M   'P 1'
#
loop_
_entity.id
_entity.type
_entity.pdbx_description
1 polymer ?
#
loop_
_entity_poly.entity_id
_entity_poly.type
_entity_poly.pdbx_seq_one_letter_code
_entity_poly.pdbx_strand_id
1 'polypeptide(L)' 'MMNGRVVLERFPAGGPRGSWPAEEFARARRSEGQHAEVVMDLATDAFLVIVRECRERAAA' A
#
# COMPACT_ATOMS: atom_id res chain seq x y z
N MET A 1 1.76 -18.18 -10.46
CA MET A 1 2.78 -17.11 -10.58
C MET A 1 2.05 -15.80 -10.77
N MET A 2 1.76 -15.08 -9.69
CA MET A 2 1.32 -13.68 -9.76
C MET A 2 1.63 -13.10 -8.38
N ASN A 3 2.85 -12.62 -8.18
CA ASN A 3 3.15 -11.80 -7.00
C ASN A 3 2.59 -10.40 -7.29
N GLY A 4 1.26 -10.31 -7.38
CA GLY A 4 0.54 -9.11 -7.76
C GLY A 4 0.64 -8.09 -6.62
N ARG A 5 1.24 -6.94 -6.88
CA ARG A 5 1.03 -5.76 -6.05
C ARG A 5 -0.21 -5.08 -6.58
N VAL A 6 -1.29 -5.08 -5.80
CA VAL A 6 -2.51 -4.37 -6.17
C VAL A 6 -2.47 -3.00 -5.52
N VAL A 7 -2.57 -1.94 -6.32
CA VAL A 7 -2.71 -0.58 -5.79
C VAL A 7 -4.14 -0.43 -5.29
N LEU A 8 -4.30 -0.19 -3.99
CA LEU A 8 -5.60 0.11 -3.39
C LEU A 8 -5.98 1.58 -3.57
N GLU A 9 -5.05 2.49 -3.29
CA GLU A 9 -5.32 3.93 -3.26
C GLU A 9 -4.06 4.74 -3.57
N ARG A 10 -4.21 5.95 -4.09
CA ARG A 10 -3.11 6.87 -4.42
C ARG A 10 -3.27 8.21 -3.71
N PHE A 11 -2.19 8.71 -3.14
CA PHE A 11 -2.14 9.97 -2.39
C PHE A 11 -1.08 10.89 -2.99
N PRO A 12 -1.36 12.19 -3.21
CA PRO A 12 -0.36 13.13 -3.72
C PRO A 12 0.74 13.37 -2.69
N ALA A 13 2.02 13.36 -3.11
CA ALA A 13 3.14 13.57 -2.19
C ALA A 13 3.27 15.03 -1.73
N GLY A 14 2.78 15.99 -2.53
CA GLY A 14 2.84 17.42 -2.25
C GLY A 14 1.82 17.97 -1.24
N GLY A 15 1.05 17.12 -0.55
CA GLY A 15 0.08 17.57 0.45
C GLY A 15 0.75 18.14 1.72
N PRO A 16 0.06 19.01 2.50
CA PRO A 16 0.61 19.63 3.72
C PRO A 16 0.99 18.61 4.82
N ARG A 17 0.57 17.35 4.68
CA ARG A 17 0.85 16.26 5.62
C ARG A 17 1.81 15.19 5.07
N GLY A 18 2.42 15.41 3.90
CA GLY A 18 3.35 14.46 3.27
C GLY A 18 2.75 13.06 3.11
N SER A 19 3.50 12.03 3.51
CA SER A 19 3.09 10.60 3.43
C SER A 19 2.04 10.18 4.44
N TRP A 20 1.72 11.02 5.43
CA TRP A 20 0.86 10.65 6.56
C TRP A 20 -0.50 10.05 6.16
N PRO A 21 -1.27 10.59 5.18
CA PRO A 21 -2.53 9.99 4.76
C PRO A 21 -2.38 8.57 4.20
N ALA A 22 -1.30 8.33 3.44
CA ALA A 22 -1.00 7.01 2.89
C ALA A 22 -0.61 6.02 3.99
N GLU A 23 0.15 6.48 4.99
CA GLU A 23 0.55 5.67 6.14
C GLU A 23 -0.64 5.30 7.03
N GLU A 24 -1.56 6.23 7.28
CA GLU A 24 -2.78 5.99 8.05
C GLU A 24 -3.68 4.97 7.34
N PHE A 25 -3.87 5.13 6.03
CA PHE A 25 -4.65 4.19 5.22
C PHE A 25 -4.00 2.80 5.22
N ALA A 26 -2.69 2.71 5.00
CA ALA A 26 -1.98 1.43 5.07
C ALA A 26 -2.05 0.79 6.46
N ARG A 27 -2.01 1.59 7.54
CA ARG A 27 -2.21 1.10 8.91
C ARG A 27 -3.61 0.53 9.11
N ALA A 28 -4.65 1.21 8.65
CA ALA A 28 -6.03 0.72 8.72
C ALA A 28 -6.17 -0.64 8.01
N ARG A 29 -5.61 -0.76 6.80
CA ARG A 29 -5.62 -2.03 6.04
C ARG A 29 -4.86 -3.15 6.74
N ARG A 30 -3.74 -2.85 7.41
CA ARG A 30 -3.02 -3.83 8.25
C ARG A 30 -3.85 -4.26 9.45
N SER A 31 -4.58 -3.36 10.09
CA SER A 31 -5.50 -3.70 11.17
C SER A 31 -6.66 -4.58 10.71
N GLU A 32 -7.07 -4.48 9.45
CA GLU A 32 -8.03 -5.38 8.79
C GLU A 32 -7.42 -6.73 8.36
N GLY A 33 -6.10 -6.94 8.57
CA GLY A 33 -5.41 -8.18 8.21
C GLY A 33 -4.81 -8.20 6.79
N GLN A 34 -4.87 -7.10 6.05
CA GLN A 34 -4.25 -6.99 4.73
C GLN A 34 -2.77 -6.59 4.86
N HIS A 35 -1.90 -7.22 4.07
CA HIS A 35 -0.49 -6.84 3.97
C HIS A 35 -0.33 -5.58 3.11
N ALA A 36 -0.76 -4.43 3.65
CA ALA A 36 -0.64 -3.14 2.99
C ALA A 36 0.74 -2.49 3.18
N GLU A 37 1.22 -1.79 2.16
CA GLU A 37 2.50 -1.09 2.13
C GLU A 37 2.36 0.25 1.41
N VAL A 38 3.12 1.25 1.86
CA VAL A 38 3.20 2.55 1.18
C VAL A 38 4.44 2.53 0.30
N VAL A 39 4.27 2.84 -0.97
CA VAL A 39 5.36 2.97 -1.95
C VAL A 39 5.30 4.36 -2.55
N MET A 40 6.44 5.03 -2.64
CA MET A 40 6.54 6.31 -3.34
C MET A 40 6.74 6.07 -4.84
N ASP A 41 5.83 6.57 -5.65
CA ASP A 41 5.97 6.68 -7.10
C ASP A 41 6.62 8.02 -7.44
N LEU A 42 7.88 7.95 -7.84
CA LEU A 42 8.68 9.11 -8.22
C LEU A 42 8.26 9.70 -9.58
N ALA A 43 7.62 8.92 -10.46
CA ALA A 43 7.22 9.40 -11.79
C ALA A 43 6.00 10.32 -11.70
N THR A 44 5.11 10.05 -10.75
CA THR A 44 3.88 10.83 -10.55
C THR A 44 3.89 11.67 -9.27
N ASP A 45 4.99 11.66 -8.52
CA ASP A 45 5.12 12.31 -7.21
C ASP A 45 3.94 11.98 -6.27
N ALA A 46 3.70 10.68 -6.09
CA ALA A 46 2.56 10.18 -5.34
C ALA A 46 2.93 9.00 -4.44
N PHE A 47 2.29 8.89 -3.28
CA PHE A 47 2.33 7.71 -2.45
C PHE A 47 1.22 6.76 -2.85
N LEU A 48 1.59 5.53 -3.20
CA LEU A 48 0.68 4.44 -3.54
C LEU A 48 0.56 3.52 -2.33
N VAL A 49 -0.65 3.22 -1.90
CA VAL A 49 -0.87 2.13 -0.96
C VAL A 49 -1.14 0.87 -1.75
N ILE A 50 -0.24 -0.09 -1.64
CA ILE A 50 -0.36 -1.40 -2.28
C ILE A 50 -0.68 -2.46 -1.25
N VAL A 51 -1.42 -3.49 -1.64
CA VAL A 51 -1.45 -4.76 -0.89
C VAL A 51 -0.62 -5.79 -1.63
N ARG A 52 0.17 -6.53 -0.86
CA ARG A 52 0.73 -7.79 -1.33
C ARG A 52 -0.30 -8.86 -1.06
N GLU A 53 -0.73 -9.55 -2.10
CA GLU A 53 -1.38 -10.84 -1.91
C GLU A 53 -0.32 -11.75 -1.28
N CYS A 54 -0.40 -11.92 0.04
CA CYS A 54 0.31 -12.97 0.72
C CYS A 54 -0.29 -14.26 0.18
N ARG A 55 0.37 -14.84 -0.82
CA ARG A 55 0.15 -16.22 -1.24
C ARG A 55 -0.12 -17.01 0.02
N GLU A 56 -1.32 -17.58 0.15
CA GLU A 56 -1.64 -18.50 1.23
C GLU A 56 -0.44 -19.44 1.36
N ARG A 57 0.12 -19.55 2.57
CA ARG A 57 0.89 -20.75 2.89
C ARG A 57 -0.12 -21.91 2.85
N ALA A 58 -0.43 -22.39 1.65
CA ALA A 58 -0.71 -23.78 1.39
C ALA A 58 0.62 -24.51 1.64
N ALA A 59 0.92 -24.71 2.93
CA ALA A 59 1.89 -25.66 3.41
C ALA A 59 1.17 -26.41 4.52
N ALA A 60 0.74 -27.61 4.13
CA ALA A 60 0.10 -28.66 4.90
C ALA A 60 0.70 -28.87 6.30
#